data_AF-A0AAW6J7N5-F1
#
_entry.id   AF-A0AAW6J7N5-F1
#
_cell.length_a   1.000
_cell.length_b   1.000
_cell.length_c   1.000
_cell.angle_alpha   90.00
_cell.angle_beta   90.00
_cell.angle_gamma   90.00
#
_symmetry.space_group_name_H-M   'P 1'
#
loop_
_entity.id
_entity.type
_entity.pdbx_description
1 polymer ?
#
loop_
_entity_poly.entity_id
_entity_poly.type
_entity_poly.pdbx_seq_one_letter_code
_entity_poly.pdbx_strand_id
1 'polypeptide(L)'
;MRNYKFYLMFILSTLILIIFITSSPLLKNKFFLMTHSNWVKVNNFKIIETYTYCSSEPWRRGIDRAAYRYIKYEYSFDKRKYIEENEKLFGVYRINLLDNCEKLKEKNEVLWNEYNKNNYPLYANISNSKILISNDLFKIGTSSFLSILFEIQGVIITLVIVVSCALFYDLIRR
;
A
#
# COMPACT_ATOMS: atom_id res chain seq x y z
N MET A 1 -19.25 -23.56 -27.87
CA MET A 1 -18.92 -23.69 -26.43
C MET A 1 -17.42 -23.73 -26.07
N ARG A 2 -16.46 -23.99 -26.98
CA ARG A 2 -15.03 -24.05 -26.59
C ARG A 2 -14.36 -22.69 -26.40
N ASN A 3 -14.77 -21.69 -27.18
CA ASN A 3 -14.13 -20.37 -27.18
C ASN A 3 -14.50 -19.49 -25.96
N TYR A 4 -15.73 -19.59 -25.43
CA TYR A 4 -16.12 -18.75 -24.28
C TYR A 4 -15.35 -19.09 -23.01
N LYS A 5 -15.00 -20.37 -22.77
CA LYS A 5 -14.18 -20.79 -21.64
C LYS A 5 -12.77 -20.21 -21.74
N PHE A 6 -12.21 -20.18 -22.95
CA PHE A 6 -10.91 -19.57 -23.21
C PHE A 6 -10.92 -18.06 -22.98
N TYR A 7 -11.92 -17.34 -23.51
CA TYR A 7 -12.07 -15.90 -23.26
C TYR A 7 -12.29 -15.60 -21.78
N LEU A 8 -13.11 -16.39 -21.08
CA LEU A 8 -13.34 -16.24 -19.65
C LEU A 8 -12.05 -16.43 -18.86
N MET A 9 -11.27 -17.48 -19.15
CA MET A 9 -9.98 -17.72 -18.52
C MET A 9 -8.98 -16.60 -18.81
N PHE A 10 -8.95 -16.09 -20.04
CA PHE A 10 -8.09 -14.97 -20.41
C PHE A 10 -8.45 -13.72 -19.61
N ILE A 11 -9.72 -13.35 -19.57
CA ILE A 11 -10.22 -12.20 -18.78
C ILE A 11 -9.85 -12.37 -17.30
N LEU A 12 -10.12 -13.54 -16.71
CA LEU A 12 -9.75 -13.84 -15.32
C LEU A 12 -8.24 -13.70 -15.09
N SER A 13 -7.41 -14.26 -15.97
CA SER A 13 -5.96 -14.15 -15.85
C SER A 13 -5.46 -12.71 -15.93
N THR A 14 -6.04 -11.89 -16.83
CA THR A 14 -5.70 -10.48 -16.95
C THR A 14 -6.12 -9.68 -15.72
N LEU A 15 -7.29 -9.96 -15.15
CA LEU A 15 -7.76 -9.32 -13.91
C LEU A 15 -6.83 -9.65 -12.74
N ILE A 16 -6.43 -10.92 -12.60
CA ILE A 16 -5.48 -11.34 -11.57
C ILE A 16 -4.15 -10.61 -11.73
N LEU A 17 -3.60 -10.54 -12.95
CA LEU A 17 -2.38 -9.80 -13.24
C LEU A 17 -2.49 -8.31 -12.89
N ILE A 18 -3.60 -7.66 -13.25
CA ILE A 18 -3.85 -6.25 -12.92
C ILE A 18 -3.88 -6.06 -11.40
N ILE A 19 -4.56 -6.95 -10.65
CA ILE A 19 -4.59 -6.90 -9.19
C ILE A 19 -3.18 -7.05 -8.61
N PHE A 20 -2.37 -7.99 -9.11
CA PHE A 20 -0.99 -8.17 -8.65
C PHE A 20 -0.10 -6.95 -8.94
N ILE A 21 -0.20 -6.36 -10.13
CA ILE A 21 0.60 -5.18 -10.50
C ILE A 21 0.17 -3.96 -9.67
N THR A 22 -1.14 -3.76 -9.48
CA THR A 22 -1.68 -2.58 -8.75
C THR A 22 -1.51 -2.66 -7.24
N SER A 23 -1.44 -3.87 -6.66
CA SER A 23 -1.25 -4.08 -5.23
C SER A 23 0.20 -3.98 -4.76
N SER A 24 1.17 -4.05 -5.68
CA SER A 24 2.60 -3.98 -5.38
C SER A 24 3.17 -2.60 -5.74
N PRO A 25 3.65 -1.81 -4.76
CA PRO A 25 4.25 -0.49 -5.03
C PRO A 25 5.41 -0.57 -6.05
N LEU A 26 6.27 -1.58 -5.92
CA LEU A 26 7.42 -1.80 -6.82
C LEU A 26 7.00 -2.13 -8.24
N LEU A 27 6.05 -3.07 -8.43
CA LEU A 27 5.59 -3.45 -9.77
C LEU A 27 4.85 -2.28 -10.43
N LYS A 28 4.04 -1.56 -9.66
CA LYS A 28 3.37 -0.34 -10.10
C LYS A 28 4.38 0.70 -10.58
N ASN A 29 5.45 0.95 -9.82
CA ASN A 29 6.45 1.92 -10.22
C ASN A 29 7.25 1.47 -11.47
N LYS A 30 7.69 0.21 -11.52
CA LYS A 30 8.37 -0.33 -12.71
C LYS A 30 7.51 -0.24 -13.96
N PHE A 31 6.24 -0.62 -13.87
CA PHE A 31 5.30 -0.52 -14.98
C PHE A 31 5.06 0.94 -15.40
N PHE A 32 4.97 1.84 -14.43
CA PHE A 32 4.82 3.28 -14.68
C PHE A 32 6.01 3.85 -15.47
N LEU A 33 7.24 3.60 -14.99
CA LEU A 33 8.46 4.08 -15.66
C LEU A 33 8.62 3.50 -17.06
N MET A 34 8.23 2.23 -17.26
CA MET A 34 8.25 1.58 -18.57
C MET A 34 7.27 2.21 -19.56
N THR A 35 6.10 2.65 -19.09
CA THR A 35 5.03 3.22 -19.93
C THR A 35 5.16 4.73 -20.12
N HIS A 36 5.89 5.42 -19.24
CA HIS A 36 6.05 6.85 -19.27
C HIS A 36 7.54 7.24 -19.31
N SER A 37 8.13 7.22 -20.50
CA SER A 37 9.56 7.52 -20.73
C SER A 37 9.96 8.99 -20.45
N ASN A 38 8.99 9.90 -20.35
CA ASN A 38 9.24 11.35 -20.17
C ASN A 38 9.53 11.75 -18.71
N TRP A 39 9.70 10.77 -17.82
CA TRP A 39 9.97 10.95 -16.41
C TRP A 39 11.47 10.82 -16.13
N VAL A 40 12.06 11.87 -15.56
CA VAL A 40 13.49 11.94 -15.25
C VAL A 40 13.70 11.94 -13.75
N LYS A 41 14.70 11.19 -13.29
CA LYS A 41 15.07 11.14 -11.87
C LYS A 41 15.66 12.48 -11.43
N VAL A 42 15.16 13.01 -10.32
CA VAL A 42 15.68 14.21 -9.66
C VAL A 42 16.77 13.79 -8.67
N ASN A 43 17.97 14.32 -8.86
CA ASN A 43 19.14 13.92 -8.06
C ASN A 43 19.25 14.68 -6.73
N ASN A 44 18.71 15.90 -6.65
CA ASN A 44 18.83 16.78 -5.49
C ASN A 44 17.44 17.17 -4.96
N PHE A 45 17.00 16.49 -3.91
CA PHE A 45 15.84 16.87 -3.11
C PHE A 45 16.24 16.87 -1.62
N LYS A 46 15.48 17.60 -0.81
CA LYS A 46 15.68 17.74 0.63
C LYS A 46 14.35 17.53 1.33
N ILE A 47 14.32 16.65 2.32
CA ILE A 47 13.14 16.44 3.16
C ILE A 47 13.07 17.60 4.16
N ILE A 48 11.92 18.28 4.18
CA ILE A 48 11.63 19.40 5.08
C ILE A 48 10.94 18.88 6.33
N GLU A 49 9.95 18.01 6.15
CA GLU A 49 9.11 17.48 7.22
C GLU A 49 8.70 16.05 6.92
N THR A 50 8.62 15.24 7.97
CA THR A 50 8.17 13.84 7.86
C THR A 50 7.59 13.40 9.19
N TYR A 51 6.45 12.70 9.13
CA TYR A 51 5.84 12.08 10.30
C TYR A 51 4.98 10.89 9.89
N THR A 52 4.73 10.01 10.86
CA THR A 52 3.84 8.87 10.68
C THR A 52 2.50 9.11 11.35
N TYR A 53 1.42 8.84 10.65
CA TYR A 53 0.06 8.88 11.21
C TYR A 53 -0.71 7.60 10.87
N CYS A 54 -1.67 7.25 11.72
CA CYS A 54 -2.55 6.12 11.48
C CYS A 54 -3.81 6.56 10.76
N SER A 55 -4.35 5.67 9.95
CA SER A 55 -5.61 5.88 9.26
C SER A 55 -6.41 4.59 9.21
N SER A 56 -7.72 4.75 9.30
CA SER A 56 -8.68 3.68 9.09
C SER A 56 -8.91 3.38 7.60
N GLU A 57 -8.42 4.24 6.70
CA GLU A 57 -8.61 4.09 5.26
C GLU A 57 -8.12 2.74 4.71
N PRO A 58 -8.84 2.17 3.71
CA PRO A 58 -9.94 2.79 2.95
C PRO A 58 -11.29 2.84 3.69
N TRP A 59 -11.40 2.23 4.88
CA TRP A 59 -12.64 2.15 5.64
C TRP A 59 -12.77 3.29 6.64
N ARG A 60 -13.70 4.22 6.43
CA ARG A 60 -13.80 5.48 7.21
C ARG A 60 -14.19 5.33 8.68
N ARG A 61 -14.46 4.13 9.21
CA ARG A 61 -14.91 3.93 10.60
C ARG A 61 -14.28 2.69 11.22
N GLY A 62 -13.85 2.84 12.48
CA GLY A 62 -13.41 1.74 13.33
C GLY A 62 -11.91 1.77 13.61
N ILE A 63 -11.30 0.60 13.51
CA ILE A 63 -9.92 0.32 13.90
C ILE A 63 -8.93 0.85 12.85
N ASP A 64 -7.81 1.43 13.28
CA ASP A 64 -6.69 1.82 12.40
C ASP A 64 -6.19 0.64 11.57
N ARG A 65 -6.25 0.81 10.24
CA ARG A 65 -5.92 -0.23 9.25
C ARG A 65 -4.52 -0.07 8.68
N ALA A 66 -3.96 1.14 8.72
CA ALA A 66 -2.62 1.38 8.27
C ALA A 66 -1.96 2.54 9.00
N ALA A 67 -0.63 2.55 9.02
CA ALA A 67 0.18 3.71 9.35
C ALA A 67 0.83 4.25 8.07
N TYR A 68 0.50 5.48 7.69
CA TYR A 68 1.02 6.15 6.51
C TYR A 68 2.15 7.11 6.87
N ARG A 69 3.09 7.24 5.93
CA ARG A 69 4.15 8.24 5.98
C ARG A 69 3.72 9.50 5.25
N TYR A 70 3.65 10.60 5.99
CA TYR A 70 3.61 11.94 5.42
C TYR A 70 5.03 12.42 5.13
N ILE A 71 5.21 13.14 4.02
CA ILE A 71 6.47 13.79 3.69
C ILE A 71 6.23 15.12 3.00
N LYS A 72 7.02 16.13 3.39
CA LYS A 72 7.17 17.41 2.70
C LYS A 72 8.62 17.57 2.28
N TYR A 73 8.86 17.94 1.02
CA TYR A 73 10.21 18.01 0.48
C TYR A 73 10.38 19.19 -0.49
N GLU A 74 11.61 19.71 -0.53
CA GLU A 74 12.07 20.69 -1.51
C GLU A 74 12.87 19.94 -2.58
N TYR A 75 12.71 20.29 -3.85
CA TYR A 75 13.58 19.77 -4.91
C TYR A 75 13.85 20.84 -5.96
N SER A 76 14.92 20.64 -6.73
CA SER A 76 15.29 21.53 -7.83
C SER A 76 15.19 20.81 -9.16
N PHE A 77 14.47 21.39 -10.11
CA PHE A 77 14.35 20.91 -11.48
C PHE A 77 14.30 22.09 -12.44
N ASP A 78 15.01 22.01 -13.56
CA ASP A 78 15.12 23.10 -14.55
C ASP A 78 15.44 24.48 -13.94
N LYS A 79 16.45 24.53 -13.05
CA LYS A 79 16.91 25.72 -12.31
C LYS A 79 15.84 26.40 -11.43
N ARG A 80 14.68 25.76 -11.24
CA ARG A 80 13.62 26.22 -10.34
C ARG A 80 13.54 25.33 -9.11
N LYS A 81 13.18 25.94 -7.99
CA LYS A 81 12.91 25.25 -6.72
C LYS A 81 11.42 25.07 -6.53
N TYR A 82 11.05 23.92 -5.99
CA TYR A 82 9.67 23.53 -5.77
C TYR A 82 9.54 22.89 -4.39
N ILE A 83 8.38 23.06 -3.76
CA ILE A 83 8.02 22.44 -2.50
C ILE A 83 6.74 21.67 -2.73
N GLU A 84 6.74 20.41 -2.33
CA GLU A 84 5.62 19.50 -2.52
C GLU A 84 5.42 18.64 -1.28
N GLU A 85 4.22 18.13 -1.15
CA GLU A 85 3.80 17.26 -0.06
C GLU A 85 3.19 15.96 -0.61
N ASN A 86 3.42 14.87 0.10
CA ASN A 86 2.74 13.61 -0.16
C ASN A 86 2.23 13.05 1.16
N GLU A 87 0.91 13.11 1.31
CA GLU A 87 0.22 12.65 2.51
C GLU A 87 0.33 11.14 2.73
N LYS A 88 0.46 10.34 1.67
CA LYS A 88 0.41 8.88 1.72
C LYS A 88 1.53 8.28 0.87
N LEU A 89 2.76 8.62 1.22
CA LEU A 89 3.93 8.12 0.52
C LEU A 89 3.95 6.58 0.46
N PHE A 90 3.86 5.95 1.63
CA PHE A 90 3.68 4.52 1.78
C PHE A 90 2.92 4.23 3.07
N GLY A 91 2.18 3.12 3.07
CA GLY A 91 1.43 2.64 4.23
C GLY A 91 2.00 1.31 4.73
N VAL A 92 2.00 1.11 6.04
CA VAL A 92 2.14 -0.21 6.68
C VAL A 92 0.76 -0.67 7.09
N TYR A 93 0.28 -1.74 6.47
CA TYR A 93 -1.05 -2.26 6.71
C TYR A 93 -1.08 -3.22 7.89
N ARG A 94 -2.20 -3.18 8.61
CA ARG A 94 -2.50 -4.09 9.70
C ARG A 94 -2.67 -5.51 9.18
N ILE A 95 -1.92 -6.44 9.76
CA ILE A 95 -1.99 -7.86 9.42
C ILE A 95 -2.72 -8.63 10.52
N ASN A 96 -2.47 -8.26 11.77
CA ASN A 96 -3.00 -8.96 12.94
C ASN A 96 -4.05 -8.13 13.67
N LEU A 97 -5.04 -8.80 14.25
CA LEU A 97 -6.03 -8.17 15.13
C LEU A 97 -5.40 -7.53 16.38
N LEU A 98 -4.22 -7.98 16.81
CA LEU A 98 -3.50 -7.46 17.98
C LEU A 98 -2.54 -6.29 17.66
N ASP A 99 -2.32 -5.97 16.38
CA ASP A 99 -1.54 -4.79 16.02
C ASP A 99 -2.31 -3.54 16.46
N ASN A 100 -1.65 -2.54 17.01
CA ASN A 100 -2.24 -1.25 17.32
C ASN A 100 -1.56 -0.15 16.50
N CYS A 101 -2.09 1.07 16.55
CA CYS A 101 -1.52 2.19 15.80
C CYS A 101 -0.03 2.41 16.14
N GLU A 102 0.37 2.31 17.40
CA GLU A 102 1.76 2.50 17.83
C GLU A 102 2.71 1.48 17.18
N LYS A 103 2.35 0.18 17.19
CA LYS A 103 3.13 -0.86 16.51
C LYS A 103 3.21 -0.64 15.00
N LEU A 104 2.12 -0.17 14.38
CA LEU A 104 2.13 0.14 12.95
C LEU A 104 3.04 1.34 12.65
N LYS A 105 3.04 2.36 13.51
CA LYS A 105 3.93 3.52 13.41
C LYS A 105 5.40 3.10 13.57
N GLU A 106 5.70 2.29 14.58
CA GLU A 106 7.05 1.77 14.80
C GLU A 106 7.56 0.99 13.58
N LYS A 107 6.74 0.07 13.04
CA LYS A 107 7.07 -0.63 11.79
C LYS A 107 7.31 0.35 10.65
N ASN A 108 6.48 1.39 10.50
CA ASN A 108 6.67 2.40 9.47
C ASN A 108 7.99 3.18 9.64
N GLU A 109 8.35 3.59 10.87
CA GLU A 109 9.61 4.26 11.17
C GLU A 109 10.83 3.39 10.84
N VAL A 110 10.78 2.10 11.17
CA VAL A 110 11.84 1.16 10.78
C VAL A 110 12.00 1.09 9.26
N LEU A 111 10.89 0.94 8.53
CA LEU A 111 10.92 0.93 7.06
C LEU A 111 11.45 2.24 6.47
N TRP A 112 11.04 3.36 7.06
CA TRP A 112 11.49 4.68 6.63
C TRP A 112 12.99 4.87 6.82
N ASN A 113 13.53 4.46 7.96
CA ASN A 113 14.96 4.55 8.26
C ASN A 113 15.80 3.65 7.34
N GLU A 114 15.31 2.45 7.02
CA GLU A 114 15.93 1.58 6.01
C GLU A 114 15.90 2.21 4.61
N TYR A 115 14.81 2.89 4.26
CA TYR A 115 14.66 3.52 2.96
C TYR A 115 15.55 4.74 2.77
N ASN A 116 15.59 5.62 3.76
CA ASN A 116 16.38 6.84 3.72
C ASN A 116 17.89 6.53 3.63
N LYS A 117 18.33 5.37 4.14
CA LYS A 117 19.69 4.85 3.93
C LYS A 117 19.99 4.46 2.46
N ASN A 118 18.97 4.18 1.65
CA ASN A 118 19.08 3.56 0.32
C ASN A 118 18.69 4.47 -0.87
N ASN A 119 18.56 5.79 -0.66
CA ASN A 119 18.16 6.82 -1.63
C ASN A 119 16.72 6.70 -2.17
N TYR A 120 15.91 7.71 -1.82
CA TYR A 120 14.55 7.91 -2.27
C TYR A 120 14.51 8.43 -3.73
N PRO A 121 13.89 7.72 -4.70
CA PRO A 121 13.83 8.19 -6.08
C PRO A 121 12.62 9.10 -6.31
N LEU A 122 12.90 10.37 -6.58
CA LEU A 122 11.93 11.36 -7.03
C LEU A 122 12.02 11.47 -8.55
N TYR A 123 10.89 11.45 -9.26
CA TYR A 123 10.84 11.60 -10.72
C TYR A 123 10.03 12.84 -11.09
N ALA A 124 10.56 13.66 -12.00
CA ALA A 124 9.86 14.81 -12.56
C ALA A 124 9.53 14.57 -14.04
N ASN A 125 8.33 14.95 -14.46
CA ASN A 125 7.92 14.92 -15.85
C ASN A 125 8.43 16.18 -16.56
N ILE A 126 9.23 15.98 -17.61
CA ILE A 126 9.83 17.05 -18.42
C ILE A 126 8.76 17.99 -19.00
N SER A 127 7.58 17.46 -19.36
CA SER A 127 6.59 18.20 -20.15
C SER A 127 5.55 18.98 -19.34
N ASN A 128 5.28 18.59 -18.10
CA ASN A 128 4.09 19.06 -17.37
C ASN A 128 4.34 19.39 -15.88
N SER A 129 5.61 19.54 -15.47
CA SER A 129 6.02 19.84 -14.09
C SER A 129 5.34 18.98 -13.01
N LYS A 130 4.89 17.77 -13.37
CA LYS A 130 4.32 16.80 -12.45
C LYS A 130 5.44 15.98 -11.85
N ILE A 131 5.29 15.63 -10.58
CA ILE A 131 6.24 14.77 -9.87
C ILE A 131 5.56 13.46 -9.56
N LEU A 132 6.33 12.40 -9.70
CA LEU A 132 6.01 11.10 -9.20
C LEU A 132 7.05 10.81 -8.14
N ILE A 133 6.53 10.58 -6.95
CA ILE A 133 7.31 9.91 -5.94
C ILE A 133 7.19 8.42 -6.19
N SER A 134 8.31 7.77 -6.48
CA SER A 134 8.34 6.32 -6.50
C SER A 134 8.47 5.79 -5.07
N ASN A 135 7.60 4.84 -4.73
CA ASN A 135 7.84 3.94 -3.64
C ASN A 135 8.31 2.59 -4.20
N ASP A 136 9.62 2.38 -4.24
CA ASP A 136 10.22 1.11 -4.68
C ASP A 136 10.24 0.04 -3.58
N LEU A 137 9.77 0.35 -2.36
CA LEU A 137 9.70 -0.63 -1.28
C LEU A 137 8.53 -1.58 -1.48
N PHE A 138 8.83 -2.73 -2.09
CA PHE A 138 8.00 -3.91 -1.92
C PHE A 138 8.38 -4.65 -0.64
N LYS A 139 7.60 -4.45 0.41
CA LYS A 139 7.47 -5.44 1.48
C LYS A 139 6.02 -5.88 1.51
N ILE A 140 5.76 -7.13 1.84
CA ILE A 140 4.38 -7.65 1.95
C ILE A 140 3.56 -6.72 2.87
N GLY A 141 4.18 -6.24 3.97
CA GLY A 141 3.69 -5.24 4.91
C GLY A 141 3.16 -3.91 4.33
N THR A 142 3.58 -3.53 3.12
CA THR A 142 3.22 -2.27 2.46
C THR A 142 2.21 -2.43 1.33
N SER A 143 1.77 -3.67 1.06
CA SER A 143 0.75 -3.94 0.04
C SER A 143 -0.66 -3.76 0.59
N SER A 144 -1.51 -3.08 -0.19
CA SER A 144 -2.94 -2.96 0.12
C SER A 144 -3.65 -4.33 0.16
N PHE A 145 -3.08 -5.37 -0.45
CA PHE A 145 -3.58 -6.75 -0.37
C PHE A 145 -3.72 -7.24 1.07
N LEU A 146 -2.87 -6.77 1.99
CA LEU A 146 -2.94 -7.14 3.40
C LEU A 146 -4.23 -6.72 4.07
N SER A 147 -4.85 -5.62 3.63
CA SER A 147 -6.13 -5.19 4.16
C SER A 147 -7.22 -6.23 3.89
N ILE A 148 -7.15 -6.91 2.73
CA ILE A 148 -8.07 -7.99 2.35
C ILE A 148 -7.81 -9.23 3.21
N LEU A 149 -6.54 -9.61 3.40
CA LEU A 149 -6.20 -10.75 4.26
C LEU A 149 -6.68 -10.56 5.70
N PHE A 150 -6.56 -9.34 6.22
CA PHE A 150 -7.06 -9.00 7.55
C PHE A 150 -8.58 -9.19 7.66
N GLU A 151 -9.35 -8.81 6.63
CA GLU A 151 -10.81 -9.01 6.63
C GLU A 151 -11.19 -10.50 6.63
N ILE A 152 -10.47 -11.32 5.85
CA ILE A 152 -10.68 -12.77 5.81
C ILE A 152 -10.51 -13.38 7.20
N GLN A 153 -9.52 -12.94 7.98
CA GLN A 153 -9.35 -13.41 9.36
C GLN A 153 -10.58 -13.12 10.22
N GLY A 154 -11.16 -11.92 10.10
CA GLY A 154 -12.40 -11.55 10.79
C GLY A 154 -13.56 -12.49 10.46
N VAL A 155 -13.77 -12.77 9.17
CA VAL A 155 -14.83 -13.69 8.72
C VAL A 155 -14.63 -15.10 9.28
N ILE A 156 -13.40 -15.62 9.25
CA ILE A 156 -13.07 -16.95 9.78
C ILE A 156 -13.38 -17.02 11.28
N ILE A 157 -12.98 -16.00 12.06
CA ILE A 157 -13.23 -15.96 13.50
C ILE A 157 -14.73 -15.94 13.80
N THR A 158 -15.51 -15.12 13.08
CA THR A 158 -16.97 -15.10 13.24
C THR A 158 -17.59 -16.46 12.96
N LEU A 159 -17.16 -17.15 11.89
CA LEU A 159 -17.64 -18.50 11.58
C LEU A 159 -17.32 -19.51 12.68
N VAL A 160 -16.09 -19.49 13.21
CA VAL A 160 -15.67 -20.37 14.31
C VAL A 160 -16.53 -20.14 15.56
N ILE A 161 -16.82 -18.88 15.90
CA ILE A 161 -17.68 -18.55 17.04
C ILE A 161 -19.10 -19.09 16.83
N VAL A 162 -19.70 -18.83 15.66
CA VAL A 162 -21.08 -19.26 15.35
C VAL A 162 -21.20 -20.78 15.40
N VAL A 163 -20.25 -21.51 14.80
CA VAL A 163 -20.24 -22.98 14.83
C VAL A 163 -20.06 -23.50 16.24
N SER A 164 -19.16 -22.90 17.03
CA SER A 164 -18.92 -23.30 18.41
C SER A 164 -20.16 -23.08 19.29
N CYS A 165 -20.85 -21.95 19.12
CA CYS A 165 -22.10 -21.65 19.83
C CYS A 165 -23.22 -22.63 19.45
N ALA A 166 -23.35 -22.99 18.16
CA ALA A 166 -24.34 -23.97 17.70
C ALA A 166 -24.08 -25.35 18.32
N LEU A 167 -22.83 -25.81 18.30
CA LEU A 167 -22.44 -27.09 18.91
C LEU A 167 -22.68 -27.09 20.43
N PHE A 168 -22.37 -25.99 21.10
CA PHE A 168 -22.61 -25.84 22.54
C PHE A 168 -24.10 -25.83 22.89
N TYR A 169 -24.92 -25.17 22.06
CA TYR A 169 -26.37 -25.18 22.21
C TYR A 169 -26.95 -26.59 22.06
N ASP A 170 -26.51 -27.34 21.03
CA ASP A 170 -26.93 -28.73 20.84
C ASP A 170 -26.48 -29.65 21.98
N LEU A 171 -25.31 -29.39 22.57
CA LEU A 171 -24.81 -30.08 23.76
C LEU A 171 -25.67 -29.83 25.00
N ILE A 172 -26.13 -28.59 25.23
CA ILE A 172 -27.01 -28.24 26.37
C ILE A 172 -28.44 -28.79 26.16
N ARG A 173 -28.88 -28.89 24.91
CA ARG A 173 -30.23 -29.37 24.58
C ARG A 173 -30.39 -30.88 24.71
N ARG A 174 -29.30 -31.65 24.60
CA ARG A 174 -29.27 -33.10 24.87
C ARG A 174 -29.28 -33.37 26.37
#